data_AF-A0A9E1IWR1-F1
#
_entry.id   AF-A0A9E1IWR1-F1
#
_cell.length_a   1.000
_cell.length_b   1.000
_cell.length_c   1.000
_cell.angle_alpha   90.00
_cell.angle_beta   90.00
_cell.angle_gamma   90.00
#
_symmetry.space_group_name_H-M   'P 1'
#
loop_
_entity.id
_entity.type
_entity.pdbx_description
1 polymer ?
#
loop_
_entity_poly.entity_id
_entity_poly.type
_entity_poly.pdbx_seq_one_letter_code
_entity_poly.pdbx_strand_id
1 'polypeptide(L)'
;MTSSPRQLMFLKKEGSGIVVEARDSSERENLKQEAEAKGMSYLPLTIENFYPDYRGYRYFDLRNSVTRETFSIDHVLEAWEVDKKHQEGHEGTEDWFIH
;
A
#
# COMPACT_ATOMS: atom_id res chain seq x y z
N MET A 1 21.37 14.02 16.64
CA MET A 1 20.82 12.70 16.31
C MET A 1 20.66 12.63 14.81
N THR A 2 21.51 11.89 14.11
CA THR A 2 21.29 11.61 12.69
C THR A 2 20.06 10.72 12.60
N SER A 3 18.93 11.29 12.19
CA SER A 3 17.74 10.52 11.85
C SER A 3 18.15 9.55 10.75
N SER A 4 18.13 8.24 11.03
CA SER A 4 18.30 7.25 9.98
C SER A 4 17.32 7.56 8.84
N PRO A 5 17.73 7.43 7.57
CA PRO A 5 16.84 7.69 6.44
C PRO A 5 15.55 6.89 6.60
N ARG A 6 14.41 7.52 6.33
CA ARG A 6 13.12 6.83 6.34
C ARG A 6 13.13 5.72 5.28
N GLN A 7 12.66 4.53 5.65
CA GLN A 7 12.61 3.37 4.76
C GLN A 7 11.25 3.30 4.09
N LEU A 8 10.91 4.32 3.30
CA LEU A 8 9.64 4.44 2.59
C LEU A 8 9.67 3.69 1.26
N MET A 9 8.58 3.00 0.95
CA MET A 9 8.35 2.34 -0.33
C MET A 9 6.90 2.42 -0.75
N PHE A 10 6.67 2.40 -2.05
CA PHE A 10 5.36 2.23 -2.64
C PHE A 10 5.24 0.84 -3.24
N LEU A 11 4.18 0.13 -2.85
CA LEU A 11 3.84 -1.18 -3.38
C LEU A 11 2.56 -1.06 -4.20
N LYS A 12 2.60 -1.53 -5.44
CA LYS A 12 1.51 -1.36 -6.42
C LYS A 12 1.12 -2.68 -7.07
N LYS A 13 -0.18 -2.90 -7.30
CA LYS A 13 -0.69 -3.97 -8.16
C LYS A 13 -1.99 -3.52 -8.84
N GLU A 14 -2.14 -3.79 -10.13
CA GLU A 14 -3.40 -3.58 -10.89
C GLU A 14 -4.07 -2.21 -10.68
N GLY A 15 -3.28 -1.13 -10.65
CA GLY A 15 -3.79 0.25 -10.47
C GLY A 15 -3.99 0.68 -9.01
N SER A 16 -4.01 -0.27 -8.08
CA SER A 16 -4.05 -0.01 -6.63
C SER A 16 -2.64 0.08 -6.04
N GLY A 17 -2.49 0.82 -4.94
CA GLY A 17 -1.19 0.99 -4.29
C GLY A 17 -1.27 1.36 -2.82
N ILE A 18 -0.20 1.07 -2.09
CA ILE A 18 0.01 1.45 -0.69
C ILE A 18 1.41 2.01 -0.49
N VAL A 19 1.55 2.90 0.49
CA VAL A 19 2.85 3.34 0.99
C VAL A 19 3.15 2.62 2.30
N VAL A 20 4.36 2.10 2.44
CA VAL A 20 4.84 1.43 3.64
C VAL A 20 6.12 2.10 4.12
N GLU A 21 6.18 2.45 5.40
CA GLU A 21 7.42 2.90 6.07
C GLU A 21 7.95 1.76 6.95
N ALA A 22 9.03 1.12 6.51
CA ALA A 22 9.70 0.05 7.24
C ALA A 22 10.58 0.59 8.40
N ARG A 23 10.88 -0.27 9.37
CA ARG A 23 11.73 0.06 10.52
C ARG A 23 13.19 0.24 10.14
N ASP A 24 13.66 -0.62 9.27
CA ASP A 24 15.04 -0.69 8.84
C ASP A 24 15.14 -1.25 7.41
N SER A 25 16.37 -1.24 6.88
CA SER A 25 16.65 -1.69 5.52
C SER A 25 16.40 -3.19 5.32
N SER A 26 16.54 -4.01 6.37
CA SER A 26 16.34 -5.45 6.29
C SER A 26 14.86 -5.77 6.17
N GLU A 27 14.02 -5.15 7.01
CA GLU A 27 12.57 -5.27 6.93
C GLU A 27 12.06 -4.76 5.58
N ARG A 28 12.63 -3.66 5.07
CA ARG A 28 12.31 -3.16 3.73
C ARG A 28 12.60 -4.17 2.62
N GLU A 29 13.78 -4.81 2.64
CA GLU A 29 14.14 -5.79 1.61
C GLU A 29 13.27 -7.05 1.70
N ASN A 30 12.95 -7.52 2.91
CA ASN A 30 12.04 -8.65 3.11
C ASN A 30 10.65 -8.36 2.53
N LEU A 31 10.09 -7.17 2.82
CA LEU A 31 8.80 -6.73 2.31
C LEU A 31 8.80 -6.58 0.79
N LYS A 32 9.89 -6.05 0.22
CA LYS A 32 10.05 -5.98 -1.23
C LYS A 32 10.01 -7.37 -1.86
N GLN A 33 10.80 -8.32 -1.35
CA GLN A 33 10.84 -9.68 -1.88
C GLN A 33 9.47 -10.38 -1.77
N GLU A 34 8.79 -10.21 -0.63
CA GLU A 34 7.44 -10.75 -0.43
C GLU A 34 6.44 -10.13 -1.41
N ALA A 35 6.46 -8.80 -1.58
CA ALA A 35 5.59 -8.08 -2.50
C ALA A 35 5.81 -8.52 -3.96
N GLU A 36 7.07 -8.60 -4.39
CA GLU A 36 7.46 -9.04 -5.74
C GLU A 36 7.03 -10.50 -5.99
N ALA A 37 7.21 -11.40 -5.01
CA ALA A 37 6.74 -12.78 -5.10
C ALA A 37 5.21 -12.90 -5.26
N LYS A 38 4.46 -11.91 -4.77
CA LYS A 38 3.00 -11.81 -4.89
C LYS A 38 2.54 -10.98 -6.10
N GLY A 39 3.48 -10.59 -6.98
CA GLY A 39 3.23 -9.88 -8.23
C GLY A 39 3.00 -8.37 -8.07
N MET A 40 3.39 -7.78 -6.93
CA MET A 40 3.39 -6.34 -6.76
C MET A 40 4.66 -5.72 -7.34
N SER A 41 4.55 -4.48 -7.83
CA SER A 41 5.70 -3.65 -8.19
C SER A 41 6.18 -2.85 -6.97
N TYR A 42 7.50 -2.74 -6.81
CA TYR A 42 8.15 -1.94 -5.79
C TYR A 42 8.71 -0.65 -6.38
N LEU A 43 8.48 0.48 -5.70
CA LEU A 43 9.13 1.76 -5.98
C LEU A 43 9.73 2.33 -4.68
N PRO A 44 11.04 2.64 -4.63
CA PRO A 44 11.63 3.30 -3.48
C PRO A 44 11.12 4.73 -3.39
N LEU A 45 10.78 5.19 -2.18
CA LEU A 45 10.32 6.56 -1.95
C LEU A 45 11.26 7.32 -1.01
N THR A 46 11.37 8.62 -1.28
CA THR A 46 11.89 9.58 -0.31
C THR A 46 10.73 10.41 0.24
N ILE A 47 10.94 11.12 1.36
CA ILE A 47 9.89 11.95 1.96
C ILE A 47 9.50 13.12 1.04
N GLU A 48 10.46 13.60 0.23
CA GLU A 48 10.27 14.66 -0.76
C GLU A 48 9.34 14.22 -1.89
N ASN A 49 9.44 12.96 -2.31
CA ASN A 49 8.59 12.40 -3.37
C ASN A 49 7.24 11.90 -2.84
N PHE A 50 7.13 11.58 -1.55
CA PHE A 50 5.90 11.08 -0.94
C PHE A 50 4.75 12.11 -1.00
N TYR A 51 5.01 13.35 -0.60
CA TYR A 51 3.98 14.39 -0.48
C TYR A 51 3.30 14.79 -1.80
N PRO A 52 4.02 15.03 -2.91
CA PRO A 52 3.37 15.42 -4.17
C PRO A 52 2.68 14.25 -4.86
N ASP A 53 3.27 13.06 -4.86
CA ASP A 53 2.87 11.99 -5.78
C ASP A 53 2.04 10.88 -5.13
N TYR A 54 2.14 10.71 -3.81
CA TYR A 54 1.54 9.56 -3.11
C TYR A 54 0.50 9.96 -2.05
N ARG A 55 0.17 11.25 -1.97
CA ARG A 55 -0.89 11.76 -1.10
C ARG A 55 -2.25 11.23 -1.56
N GLY A 56 -2.84 10.34 -0.76
CA GLY A 56 -4.14 9.70 -1.05
C GLY A 56 -4.09 8.18 -1.04
N TYR A 57 -2.89 7.59 -1.17
CA TYR A 57 -2.72 6.15 -0.96
C TYR A 57 -2.74 5.80 0.53
N ARG A 58 -3.21 4.59 0.85
CA ARG A 58 -3.16 4.09 2.23
C ARG A 58 -1.70 3.99 2.68
N TYR A 59 -1.44 4.42 3.91
CA TYR A 59 -0.11 4.52 4.48
C TYR A 59 0.00 3.61 5.72
N PHE A 60 1.04 2.78 5.75
CA PHE A 60 1.33 1.86 6.85
C PHE A 60 2.69 2.19 7.47
N ASP A 61 2.70 2.63 8.73
CA ASP A 61 3.92 2.86 9.51
C ASP A 61 4.28 1.62 10.33
N LEU A 62 5.25 0.82 9.88
CA LEU A 62 5.68 -0.40 10.58
C LEU A 62 6.63 -0.14 11.75
N ARG A 63 7.01 1.13 11.97
CA ARG A 63 7.67 1.53 13.22
C ARG A 63 6.69 1.57 14.38
N ASN A 64 5.39 1.73 14.08
CA ASN A 64 4.34 1.54 15.06
C ASN A 64 4.11 0.04 15.28
N SER A 65 4.17 -0.40 16.54
CA SER A 65 4.02 -1.80 16.91
C SER A 65 2.66 -2.38 16.52
N VAL A 66 1.58 -1.61 16.66
CA VAL A 66 0.21 -2.04 16.34
C VAL A 66 0.05 -2.28 14.84
N THR A 67 0.51 -1.34 14.02
CA THR A 67 0.50 -1.52 12.56
C THR A 67 1.35 -2.72 12.16
N ARG A 68 2.53 -2.89 12.76
CA ARG A 68 3.44 -4.00 12.45
C ARG A 68 2.84 -5.37 12.77
N GLU A 69 2.10 -5.50 13.87
CA GLU A 69 1.46 -6.75 14.27
C GLU A 69 0.27 -7.12 13.37
N THR A 70 -0.36 -6.12 12.76
CA THR A 70 -1.58 -6.29 11.96
C THR A 70 -1.33 -6.23 10.45
N PHE A 71 -0.19 -5.69 10.01
CA PHE A 71 0.14 -5.53 8.61
C PHE A 71 0.44 -6.88 7.96
N SER A 72 -0.20 -7.12 6.82
CA SER A 72 0.01 -8.29 5.98
C SER A 72 -0.22 -7.92 4.52
N ILE A 73 0.71 -8.28 3.65
CA ILE A 73 0.55 -8.07 2.20
C ILE A 73 -0.61 -8.93 1.68
N ASP A 74 -0.80 -10.14 2.20
CA ASP A 74 -1.94 -10.98 1.83
C ASP A 74 -3.27 -10.30 2.12
N HIS A 75 -3.40 -9.70 3.30
CA HIS A 75 -4.63 -9.01 3.67
C HIS A 75 -4.88 -7.76 2.81
N VAL A 76 -3.81 -7.03 2.44
CA VAL A 76 -3.92 -5.89 1.50
C VAL A 76 -4.43 -6.36 0.13
N LEU A 77 -3.88 -7.46 -0.39
CA LEU A 77 -4.29 -8.01 -1.68
C LEU A 77 -5.72 -8.52 -1.63
N GLU A 78 -6.10 -9.23 -0.57
CA GLU A 78 -7.47 -9.69 -0.35
C GLU A 78 -8.46 -8.50 -0.34
N ALA A 79 -8.14 -7.42 0.38
CA ALA A 79 -8.97 -6.22 0.40
C ALA A 79 -9.13 -5.61 -1.00
N TRP A 80 -8.07 -5.57 -1.81
CA TRP A 80 -8.16 -5.08 -3.19
C TRP A 80 -9.02 -5.97 -4.10
N GLU A 81 -8.90 -7.29 -3.98
CA GLU A 81 -9.75 -8.23 -4.74
C GLU A 81 -11.22 -8.10 -4.34
N VAL A 82 -11.50 -7.91 -3.05
CA VAL A 82 -12.86 -7.67 -2.56
C VAL A 82 -13.40 -6.35 -3.07
N ASP A 83 -12.62 -5.26 -3.01
CA ASP A 83 -13.02 -3.94 -3.53
C ASP A 83 -13.32 -4.01 -5.04
N LYS A 84 -12.48 -4.71 -5.82
CA LYS A 84 -12.68 -4.93 -7.26
C LYS A 84 -13.97 -5.69 -7.57
N LYS A 85 -14.24 -6.79 -6.85
CA LYS A 85 -15.48 -7.57 -7.02
C LYS A 85 -16.73 -6.75 -6.70
N HIS A 86 -16.67 -5.88 -5.69
CA HIS A 86 -17.78 -4.98 -5.41
C HIS A 86 -17.99 -3.98 -6.54
N GLN A 87 -16.91 -3.40 -7.10
CA GLN A 87 -17.00 -2.48 -8.23
C GLN A 87 -17.57 -3.15 -9.50
N GLU A 88 -17.12 -4.37 -9.83
CA GLU A 88 -17.62 -5.14 -10.98
C GLU A 88 -19.08 -5.59 -10.78
N GLY A 89 -19.48 -5.92 -9.55
CA GLY A 89 -20.88 -6.24 -9.21
C GLY A 89 -21.83 -5.04 -9.23
N HIS A 90 -21.30 -3.82 -9.34
CA HIS A 90 -22.06 -2.56 -9.44
C HIS A 90 -22.15 -2.01 -10.88
N GLU A 91 -21.79 -2.77 -11.93
CA GLU A 91 -22.17 -2.47 -13.32
C GLU A 91 -23.68 -2.74 -13.62
N GLY A 92 -24.56 -2.53 -12.63
CA GLY A 92 -25.98 -2.89 -12.70
C GLY A 92 -26.94 -2.00 -11.91
N THR A 93 -26.57 -0.76 -11.57
CA THR A 93 -27.51 0.21 -10.99
C THR A 93 -27.24 1.63 -11.52
N GLU A 94 -27.64 1.89 -12.76
CA GLU A 94 -27.78 3.23 -13.35
C GLU A 94 -29.06 3.96 -12.87
N ASP A 95 -29.62 3.67 -11.69
CA ASP A 95 -31.00 4.11 -11.36
C ASP A 95 -31.17 4.81 -10.00
N TRP A 96 -30.29 5.76 -9.66
CA TRP A 96 -30.50 6.64 -8.49
C TRP A 96 -30.18 8.12 -8.69
N PHE A 97 -30.25 8.64 -9.92
CA PHE A 97 -30.43 10.09 -10.10
C PHE A 97 -31.91 10.43 -9.89
N ILE A 98 -32.28 10.71 -8.64
CA ILE A 98 -33.59 11.31 -8.31
C ILE A 98 -33.58 12.77 -8.81
N HIS A 99 -34.63 13.14 -9.54
CA HIS A 99 -34.92 14.47 -10.08
C HIS A 99 -35.14 15.53 -8.99
#